data_AF-A0A0F8ZKI7-F1
#
_entry.id   AF-A0A0F8ZKI7-F1
#
_cell.length_a   1.000
_cell.length_b   1.000
_cell.length_c   1.000
_cell.angle_alpha   90.00
_cell.angle_beta   90.00
_cell.angle_gamma   90.00
#
_symmetry.space_group_name_H-M   'P 1'
#
loop_
_entity.id
_entity.type
_entity.pdbx_description
1 polymer ?
#
loop_
_entity_poly.entity_id
_entity_poly.type
_entity_poly.pdbx_seq_one_letter_code
_entity_poly.pdbx_strand_id
1 'polypeptide(L)' 'MTPDSSINVLNQPLAICGTDPVTGFFRDGHCNTCAHDQGSHTVCA' A
#
# COMPACT_ATOMS: atom_id res chain seq x y z
N MET A 1 5.32 -13.37 -1.82
CA MET A 1 5.29 -11.98 -1.31
C MET A 1 3.88 -11.74 -0.84
N THR A 2 3.67 -11.68 0.47
CA THR A 2 2.35 -11.47 1.08
C THR A 2 2.38 -10.08 1.71
N PRO A 3 1.39 -9.21 1.44
CA PRO A 3 1.32 -7.91 2.10
C PRO A 3 1.13 -8.08 3.61
N ASP A 4 1.68 -7.13 4.36
CA ASP A 4 1.36 -6.98 5.78
C ASP A 4 -0.12 -6.56 5.95
N SER A 5 -0.58 -6.42 7.20
CA SER A 5 -1.97 -6.00 7.45
C SER A 5 -2.27 -4.65 6.79
N SER A 6 -3.21 -4.64 5.84
CA SER A 6 -3.64 -3.46 5.10
C SER A 6 -4.52 -2.54 5.95
N ILE A 7 -3.91 -1.88 6.93
CA ILE A 7 -4.55 -0.90 7.80
C ILE A 7 -3.90 0.48 7.61
N ASN A 8 -4.72 1.53 7.70
CA ASN A 8 -4.24 2.91 7.67
C ASN A 8 -3.82 3.39 9.07
N VAL A 9 -3.29 4.62 9.14
CA VAL A 9 -2.82 5.26 10.38
C VAL A 9 -3.92 5.49 11.43
N LEU A 10 -5.19 5.34 11.05
CA LEU A 10 -6.36 5.44 11.93
C LEU A 10 -6.85 4.06 12.40
N ASN A 11 -6.09 2.98 12.15
CA ASN A 11 -6.48 1.59 12.40
C ASN A 11 -7.75 1.15 11.65
N GLN A 12 -8.03 1.75 10.50
CA GLN A 12 -9.13 1.36 9.60
C GLN A 12 -8.57 0.62 8.38
N PRO A 13 -9.40 -0.06 7.58
CA PRO A 13 -8.95 -0.68 6.33
C PRO A 13 -8.23 0.33 5.42
N LEU A 14 -7.12 -0.08 4.82
CA LEU A 14 -6.36 0.74 3.89
C LEU A 14 -7.20 1.00 2.63
N ALA A 15 -7.32 2.27 2.24
CA ALA A 15 -8.06 2.67 1.06
C ALA A 15 -7.19 2.62 -0.21
N ILE A 16 -7.84 2.63 -1.38
CA ILE A 16 -7.20 2.82 -2.67
C ILE A 16 -6.52 4.20 -2.70
N CYS A 17 -5.24 4.23 -3.05
CA CYS A 17 -4.47 5.45 -3.29
C CYS A 17 -4.60 5.93 -4.75
N GLY A 18 -4.57 5.02 -5.74
CA GLY A 18 -4.73 5.42 -7.15
C GLY A 18 -4.79 4.26 -8.14
N THR A 19 -5.63 4.42 -9.17
CA THR A 19 -5.93 3.39 -10.19
C THR A 19 -5.61 3.81 -11.62
N ASP A 20 -5.37 5.10 -11.88
CA ASP A 20 -5.00 5.60 -13.21
C ASP A 20 -3.97 6.74 -13.07
N PRO A 21 -2.66 6.42 -13.06
CA PRO A 21 -2.06 5.08 -13.14
C PRO A 21 -2.22 4.25 -11.86
N VAL A 22 -2.14 2.92 -11.96
CA VAL A 22 -2.18 2.03 -10.79
C VAL A 22 -0.93 2.21 -9.92
N THR A 23 -1.15 2.56 -8.65
CA THR A 23 -0.09 2.86 -7.67
C THR A 23 0.25 1.63 -6.80
N GLY A 24 1.15 1.81 -5.80
CA GLY A 24 1.49 0.78 -4.82
C GLY A 24 2.64 -0.15 -5.23
N PHE A 25 3.41 -0.66 -4.23
CA PHE A 25 4.51 -1.61 -4.48
C PHE A 25 4.02 -2.89 -5.17
N PHE A 26 2.86 -3.39 -4.75
CA PHE A 26 2.21 -4.58 -5.33
C PHE A 26 1.43 -4.29 -6.62
N ARG A 27 1.35 -3.02 -7.06
CA ARG A 27 0.55 -2.59 -8.21
C ARG A 27 -0.92 -3.00 -8.11
N ASP A 28 -1.48 -2.87 -6.91
CA ASP A 28 -2.87 -3.11 -6.55
C ASP A 28 -3.64 -1.81 -6.23
N GLY A 29 -3.01 -0.66 -6.47
CA GLY A 29 -3.57 0.66 -6.20
C GLY A 29 -3.58 1.08 -4.73
N HIS A 30 -3.00 0.28 -3.83
CA HIS A 30 -2.90 0.58 -2.40
C HIS A 30 -1.45 0.77 -1.99
N CYS A 31 -1.23 1.53 -0.91
CA CYS A 31 0.10 1.68 -0.30
C CYS A 31 0.48 0.45 0.55
N ASN A 32 0.19 -0.76 0.06
CA ASN A 32 0.52 -2.01 0.70
C ASN A 32 2.03 -2.25 0.66
N THR A 33 2.57 -2.81 1.74
CA THR A 33 4.00 -3.10 1.89
C THR A 33 4.22 -4.51 2.43
N CYS A 34 5.48 -4.95 2.43
CA CYS A 34 5.92 -6.19 3.07
C CYS A 34 7.42 -6.12 3.33
N ALA A 35 8.00 -7.15 3.96
CA ALA A 35 9.44 -7.22 4.22
C ALA A 35 10.36 -7.07 2.98
N HIS A 36 9.83 -7.25 1.75
CA HIS A 36 10.61 -7.09 0.51
C HIS A 36 10.54 -5.67 -0.06
N ASP A 37 9.64 -4.81 0.42
CA ASP A 37 9.51 -3.43 -0.02
C ASP A 37 10.49 -2.53 0.75
N GLN A 38 11.74 -2.55 0.30
CA GLN A 38 12.81 -1.74 0.90
C GLN A 38 12.57 -0.23 0.76
N GLY A 39 11.69 0.19 -0.16
CA GLY A 39 11.32 1.59 -0.37
C GLY A 39 10.22 2.07 0.56
N SER A 40 9.54 1.17 1.28
CA SER A 40 8.42 1.50 2.18
C SER A 40 7.36 2.38 1.52
N HIS A 41 6.78 1.91 0.40
CA HIS A 41 5.75 2.60 -0.40
C HIS A 41 4.39 2.66 0.34
N THR A 42 4.39 3.21 1.55
CA THR A 42 3.29 3.22 2.53
C THR A 42 2.59 4.57 2.64
N VAL A 43 3.13 5.62 2.01
CA VAL A 43 2.56 6.98 2.02
C VAL A 43 1.86 7.25 0.69
N CYS A 44 0.58 7.62 0.76
CA CYS A 44 -0.19 8.14 -0.36
C CYS A 44 -0.09 9.68 -0.37
N ALA A 45 0.19 10.29 -1.53
CA ALA A 45 0.42 11.73 -1.69
C ALA A 45 -0.15 12.25 -3.01
#